data_AF-A0A7X0HR60-F1
#
_entry.id   AF-A0A7X0HR60-F1
#
_cell.length_a   1.000
_cell.length_b   1.000
_cell.length_c   1.000
_cell.angle_alpha   90.00
_cell.angle_beta   90.00
_cell.angle_gamma   90.00
#
_symmetry.space_group_name_H-M   'P 1'
#
loop_
_entity.id
_entity.type
_entity.pdbx_description
1 polymer ?
#
loop_
_entity_poly.entity_id
_entity_poly.type
_entity_poly.pdbx_seq_one_letter_code
_entity_poly.pdbx_strand_id
1 'polypeptide(L)'
;MIKTAVILAAGMGSRLGNLTAERPKGFLLLDHLPIIEHSLKKLFKSGIEKIIIGTGYCHEMYEELSERYPSVKCIYNAQYESSGSMQTLYALQDAIQEDFILLESDLIYEQKIMTEALEHGNRDVILASDFTNSGDEVWIEINDKGTLQRLSKNKAGMTRIFGEFVGITKLSYNTFMKMCRIAEMMFPEHPKMDYEQALVSAAIDVNLAVHTVNRLVWCEVDDEDHWQRAVEVIYPLIQAHEAAFSPVKRNILLNPGPATTTDSVKYAQIVPDICPRESEFSAVMQYIATELTQFVGSPKEFAAVLFAGSGTAAVEAIISSVIEDKALFIIHNGAYGRRICEMAENYSLPYIEYASPYDKAIDLKRLEEYIQISAENISHLAVVHNETTTGLLNPLDKIGAICGRYGIKMIVDAMSSFAAVPIDMKNMNISYLAASANKNLQGMAGVSFVIANKEELMSTQSIRPRNLYLHLYSQFDHFSRTKQMRYTPPVQILYALKQAIIETKWEGLAARYKRYCEIWEVLINGITRLGLRTLVDLADHSKIITAIIEPQIRGYHFTEMHDYFFERGFTIYPGKFAGLNTFRIANIGAITKHDMENFIVLLEEYIGKIVKE
;
A
#
# COMPACT_ATOMS: atom_id res chain seq x y z
N MET A 1 -12.76 -10.69 -33.14
CA MET A 1 -11.71 -10.94 -32.13
C MET A 1 -10.43 -10.33 -32.68
N ILE A 2 -9.77 -9.46 -31.92
CA ILE A 2 -8.53 -8.81 -32.36
C ILE A 2 -7.39 -9.82 -32.29
N LYS A 3 -6.60 -9.89 -33.36
CA LYS A 3 -5.49 -10.84 -33.51
C LYS A 3 -4.14 -10.16 -33.69
N THR A 4 -4.12 -8.86 -33.92
CA THR A 4 -2.89 -8.08 -34.13
C THR A 4 -2.63 -7.15 -32.94
N ALA A 5 -1.37 -7.04 -32.55
CA ALA A 5 -0.89 -5.97 -31.68
C ALA A 5 0.22 -5.17 -32.39
N VAL A 6 0.34 -3.90 -32.03
CA VAL A 6 1.33 -2.96 -32.51
C VAL A 6 2.07 -2.40 -31.30
N ILE A 7 3.40 -2.44 -31.31
CA ILE A 7 4.23 -1.93 -30.22
C ILE A 7 5.12 -0.81 -30.76
N LEU A 8 5.08 0.36 -30.12
CA LEU A 8 5.97 1.48 -30.42
C LEU A 8 7.24 1.38 -29.58
N ALA A 9 8.39 1.23 -30.26
CA ALA A 9 9.64 0.83 -29.64
C ALA A 9 10.87 1.58 -30.19
N ALA A 10 10.66 2.74 -30.80
CA ALA A 10 11.73 3.49 -31.48
C ALA A 10 12.50 4.47 -30.58
N GLY A 11 11.97 4.77 -29.39
CA GLY A 11 12.51 5.79 -28.48
C GLY A 11 13.85 5.42 -27.84
N MET A 12 14.70 6.43 -27.62
CA MET A 12 16.05 6.27 -27.05
C MET A 12 16.09 6.10 -25.53
N GLY A 13 15.04 6.50 -24.81
CA GLY A 13 15.01 6.45 -23.34
C GLY A 13 16.11 7.24 -22.64
N SER A 14 16.48 8.40 -23.17
CA SER A 14 17.63 9.20 -22.70
C SER A 14 17.63 9.55 -21.20
N ARG A 15 16.47 9.52 -20.53
CA ARG A 15 16.32 9.77 -19.08
C ARG A 15 16.80 8.60 -18.20
N LEU A 16 17.04 7.42 -18.76
CA LEU A 16 17.51 6.23 -18.04
C LEU A 16 19.04 6.09 -18.00
N GLY A 17 19.76 7.09 -18.53
CA GLY A 17 21.23 7.15 -18.45
C GLY A 17 21.91 5.90 -19.00
N ASN A 18 22.72 5.26 -18.16
CA ASN A 18 23.50 4.07 -18.54
C ASN A 18 22.63 2.82 -18.78
N LEU A 19 21.41 2.77 -18.22
CA LEU A 19 20.53 1.60 -18.38
C LEU A 19 20.10 1.39 -19.83
N THR A 20 20.07 2.45 -20.63
CA THR A 20 19.68 2.43 -22.05
C THR A 20 20.80 2.88 -22.98
N ALA A 21 22.05 2.95 -22.53
CA ALA A 21 23.18 3.41 -23.37
C ALA A 21 23.50 2.48 -24.54
N GLU A 22 23.20 1.18 -24.38
CA GLU A 22 23.47 0.13 -25.37
C GLU A 22 22.24 -0.78 -25.60
N ARG A 23 21.05 -0.31 -25.20
CA ARG A 23 19.80 -1.07 -25.37
C ARG A 23 18.56 -0.19 -25.35
N PRO A 24 17.48 -0.57 -26.06
CA PRO A 24 16.17 0.07 -25.91
C PRO A 24 15.56 -0.19 -24.53
N LYS A 25 14.64 0.69 -24.09
CA LYS A 25 13.89 0.54 -22.82
C LYS A 25 13.20 -0.82 -22.68
N GLY A 26 12.59 -1.33 -23.74
CA GLY A 26 11.93 -2.65 -23.75
C GLY A 26 12.86 -3.82 -23.39
N PHE A 27 14.19 -3.62 -23.45
CA PHE A 27 15.21 -4.62 -23.11
C PHE A 27 15.82 -4.46 -21.70
N LEU A 28 15.23 -3.62 -20.85
CA LEU A 28 15.47 -3.69 -19.40
C LEU A 28 14.97 -5.05 -18.88
N LEU A 29 15.69 -5.62 -17.91
CA LEU A 29 15.49 -7.02 -17.47
C LEU A 29 14.75 -7.09 -16.14
N LEU A 30 13.61 -7.79 -16.13
CA LEU A 30 12.89 -8.22 -14.93
C LEU A 30 12.99 -9.75 -14.83
N ASP A 31 13.53 -10.26 -13.72
CA ASP A 31 13.86 -11.69 -13.55
C ASP A 31 14.61 -12.29 -14.74
N HIS A 32 15.62 -11.57 -15.23
CA HIS A 32 16.45 -11.96 -16.39
C HIS A 32 15.72 -11.98 -17.75
N LEU A 33 14.47 -11.52 -17.82
CA LEU A 33 13.69 -11.45 -19.05
C LEU A 33 13.41 -9.98 -19.44
N PRO A 34 13.59 -9.59 -20.72
CA PRO A 34 13.23 -8.26 -21.20
C PRO A 34 11.76 -7.88 -20.92
N ILE A 35 11.49 -6.61 -20.56
CA ILE A 35 10.12 -6.07 -20.41
C ILE A 35 9.28 -6.39 -21.65
N ILE A 36 9.84 -6.20 -22.85
CA ILE A 36 9.13 -6.50 -24.10
C ILE A 36 8.72 -7.97 -24.18
N GLU A 37 9.56 -8.91 -23.73
CA GLU A 37 9.22 -10.34 -23.74
C GLU A 37 8.14 -10.70 -22.71
N HIS A 38 8.06 -9.98 -21.59
CA HIS A 38 6.90 -10.08 -20.68
C HIS A 38 5.62 -9.64 -21.38
N SER A 39 5.66 -8.52 -22.10
CA SER A 39 4.53 -8.01 -22.90
C SER A 39 4.10 -9.00 -24.00
N LEU A 40 5.06 -9.53 -24.78
CA LEU A 40 4.80 -10.55 -25.82
C LEU A 40 4.09 -11.78 -25.23
N LYS A 41 4.59 -12.32 -24.11
CA LYS A 41 3.95 -13.47 -23.44
C LYS A 41 2.50 -13.19 -23.04
N LYS A 42 2.21 -11.99 -22.53
CA LYS A 42 0.84 -11.59 -22.16
C LYS A 42 -0.05 -11.40 -23.37
N LEU A 43 0.45 -10.82 -24.46
CA LEU A 43 -0.27 -10.67 -25.71
C LEU A 43 -0.63 -12.04 -26.31
N PHE A 44 0.34 -12.96 -26.41
CA PHE A 44 0.08 -14.32 -26.90
C PHE A 44 -0.89 -15.09 -26.00
N LYS A 45 -0.76 -14.99 -24.68
CA LYS A 45 -1.71 -15.58 -23.71
C LYS A 45 -3.14 -15.04 -23.89
N SER A 46 -3.29 -13.83 -24.41
CA SER A 46 -4.58 -13.18 -24.68
C SER A 46 -5.17 -13.51 -26.06
N GLY A 47 -4.48 -14.35 -26.85
CA GLY A 47 -4.93 -14.74 -28.19
C GLY A 47 -4.48 -13.82 -29.32
N ILE A 48 -3.51 -12.92 -29.09
CA ILE A 48 -2.85 -12.19 -30.18
C ILE A 48 -1.99 -13.18 -30.97
N GLU A 49 -2.09 -13.12 -32.30
CA GLU A 49 -1.41 -14.04 -33.22
C GLU A 49 -0.27 -13.36 -33.99
N LYS A 50 -0.38 -12.04 -34.19
CA LYS A 50 0.56 -11.21 -34.95
C LYS A 50 0.94 -9.97 -34.15
N ILE A 51 2.24 -9.65 -34.11
CA ILE A 51 2.75 -8.48 -33.41
C ILE A 51 3.64 -7.69 -34.37
N ILE A 52 3.37 -6.40 -34.53
CA ILE A 52 4.17 -5.49 -35.37
C ILE A 52 4.88 -4.52 -34.44
N ILE A 53 6.21 -4.43 -34.52
CA ILE A 53 7.01 -3.55 -33.68
C ILE A 53 7.62 -2.46 -34.55
N GLY A 54 7.30 -1.20 -34.24
CA GLY A 54 7.98 -0.05 -34.84
C GLY A 54 9.27 0.24 -34.10
N THR A 55 10.40 -0.03 -34.73
CA THR A 55 11.75 0.03 -34.13
C THR A 55 12.48 1.31 -34.54
N GLY A 56 13.57 1.62 -33.84
CA GLY A 56 14.36 2.83 -34.06
C GLY A 56 15.73 2.67 -33.40
N TYR A 57 15.94 3.34 -32.27
CA TYR A 57 17.15 3.18 -31.47
C TYR A 57 17.47 1.70 -31.17
N CYS A 58 18.70 1.26 -31.43
CA CYS A 58 19.17 -0.12 -31.24
C CYS A 58 18.22 -1.20 -31.82
N HIS A 59 17.65 -0.94 -33.01
CA HIS A 59 16.67 -1.83 -33.65
C HIS A 59 17.14 -3.28 -33.83
N GLU A 60 18.46 -3.51 -33.94
CA GLU A 60 19.07 -4.83 -34.11
C GLU A 60 18.62 -5.81 -33.02
N MET A 61 18.45 -5.33 -31.77
CA MET A 61 17.96 -6.17 -30.68
C MET A 61 16.53 -6.66 -30.88
N TYR A 62 15.67 -5.83 -31.51
CA TYR A 62 14.30 -6.23 -31.86
C TYR A 62 14.29 -7.16 -33.07
N GLU A 63 15.21 -7.00 -34.02
CA GLU A 63 15.35 -7.95 -35.13
C GLU A 63 15.76 -9.34 -34.60
N GLU A 64 16.74 -9.42 -33.69
CA GLU A 64 17.12 -10.66 -32.99
C GLU A 64 15.95 -11.25 -32.17
N LEU A 65 15.11 -10.40 -31.58
CA LEU A 65 13.88 -10.85 -30.92
C LEU A 65 12.90 -11.47 -31.92
N SER A 66 12.73 -10.89 -33.11
CA SER A 66 11.82 -11.40 -34.15
C SER A 66 12.24 -12.77 -34.69
N GLU A 67 13.55 -13.07 -34.70
CA GLU A 67 14.05 -14.41 -35.06
C GLU A 67 13.59 -15.48 -34.07
N ARG A 68 13.47 -15.12 -32.77
CA ARG A 68 12.98 -16.02 -31.71
C ARG A 68 11.45 -16.11 -31.66
N TYR A 69 10.74 -15.11 -32.15
CA TYR A 69 9.29 -15.03 -32.15
C TYR A 69 8.75 -14.80 -33.57
N PRO A 70 8.50 -15.86 -34.37
CA PRO A 70 8.10 -15.73 -35.78
C PRO A 70 6.80 -14.94 -36.04
N SER A 71 5.96 -14.77 -35.02
CA SER A 71 4.75 -13.93 -35.05
C SER A 71 5.04 -12.42 -34.92
N VAL A 72 6.29 -12.04 -34.64
CA VAL A 72 6.75 -10.67 -34.49
C VAL A 72 7.37 -10.19 -35.81
N LYS A 73 6.93 -9.01 -36.27
CA LYS A 73 7.51 -8.33 -37.43
C LYS A 73 8.01 -6.96 -37.00
N CYS A 74 9.29 -6.69 -37.22
CA CYS A 74 9.90 -5.40 -36.96
C CYS A 74 9.90 -4.53 -38.22
N ILE A 75 9.66 -3.22 -38.05
CA ILE A 75 9.71 -2.21 -39.11
C ILE A 75 10.45 -1.00 -38.55
N TYR A 76 11.59 -0.69 -39.18
CA TYR A 76 12.50 0.36 -38.75
C TYR A 76 12.03 1.76 -39.17
N ASN A 77 11.88 2.67 -38.21
CA ASN A 77 11.70 4.09 -38.45
C ASN A 77 13.07 4.79 -38.54
N ALA A 78 13.56 5.04 -39.75
CA ALA A 78 14.84 5.72 -39.98
C ALA A 78 14.90 7.18 -39.47
N GLN A 79 13.76 7.79 -39.11
CA GLN A 79 13.66 9.16 -38.62
C GLN A 79 13.47 9.22 -37.09
N TYR A 80 13.70 8.12 -36.35
CA TYR A 80 13.38 8.05 -34.92
C TYR A 80 14.03 9.14 -34.06
N GLU A 81 15.22 9.65 -34.42
CA GLU A 81 15.92 10.69 -33.65
C GLU A 81 15.29 12.09 -33.78
N SER A 82 14.66 12.36 -34.93
CA SER A 82 14.10 13.66 -35.27
C SER A 82 12.57 13.71 -35.23
N SER A 83 11.92 12.59 -34.91
CA SER A 83 10.46 12.43 -34.94
C SER A 83 9.87 11.95 -33.62
N GLY A 84 8.54 12.02 -33.51
CA GLY A 84 7.78 11.57 -32.34
C GLY A 84 7.22 10.14 -32.52
N SER A 85 6.49 9.67 -31.51
CA SER A 85 5.90 8.32 -31.52
C SER A 85 4.89 8.11 -32.67
N MET A 86 4.20 9.18 -33.13
CA MET A 86 3.27 9.09 -34.26
C MET A 86 3.96 8.79 -35.58
N GLN A 87 5.20 9.27 -35.81
CA GLN A 87 5.97 8.96 -37.02
C GLN A 87 6.31 7.47 -37.08
N THR A 88 6.67 6.90 -35.92
CA THR A 88 6.92 5.46 -35.80
C THR A 88 5.67 4.67 -36.12
N LEU A 89 4.51 5.05 -35.57
CA LEU A 89 3.23 4.41 -35.86
C LEU A 89 2.82 4.57 -37.34
N TYR A 90 3.04 5.74 -37.94
CA TYR A 90 2.77 6.02 -39.35
C TYR A 90 3.61 5.15 -40.29
N ALA A 91 4.88 4.89 -39.96
CA ALA A 91 5.74 4.00 -40.74
C ALA A 91 5.21 2.54 -40.82
N LEU A 92 4.27 2.16 -39.96
CA LEU A 92 3.65 0.83 -39.93
C LEU A 92 2.38 0.72 -40.78
N GLN A 93 1.92 1.82 -41.40
CA GLN A 93 0.59 1.90 -42.03
C GLN A 93 0.31 0.82 -43.09
N ASP A 94 1.33 0.41 -43.85
CA ASP A 94 1.17 -0.63 -44.88
C ASP A 94 1.10 -2.05 -44.30
N ALA A 95 1.61 -2.25 -43.09
CA ALA A 95 1.68 -3.54 -42.41
C ALA A 95 0.46 -3.84 -41.53
N ILE A 96 -0.26 -2.80 -41.12
CA ILE A 96 -1.49 -2.85 -40.31
C ILE A 96 -2.69 -2.83 -41.26
N GLN A 97 -3.55 -3.84 -41.19
CA GLN A 97 -4.70 -4.00 -42.12
C GLN A 97 -5.99 -4.42 -41.42
N GLU A 98 -5.97 -4.46 -40.08
CA GLU A 98 -7.08 -4.91 -39.25
C GLU A 98 -7.07 -4.16 -37.91
N ASP A 99 -8.10 -4.38 -37.10
CA ASP A 99 -8.16 -3.83 -35.74
C ASP A 99 -7.06 -4.45 -34.88
N PHE A 100 -6.49 -3.64 -33.98
CA PHE A 100 -5.31 -4.03 -33.21
C PHE A 100 -5.29 -3.43 -31.81
N ILE A 101 -4.44 -3.97 -30.96
CA ILE A 101 -4.03 -3.33 -29.70
C ILE A 101 -2.73 -2.56 -29.94
N LEU A 102 -2.71 -1.27 -29.66
CA LEU A 102 -1.53 -0.42 -29.63
C LEU A 102 -0.96 -0.39 -28.21
N LEU A 103 0.36 -0.59 -28.07
CA LEU A 103 1.09 -0.52 -26.81
C LEU A 103 2.42 0.23 -26.98
N GLU A 104 2.94 0.74 -25.87
CA GLU A 104 4.33 1.21 -25.75
C GLU A 104 5.26 0.08 -25.28
N SER A 105 6.55 0.15 -25.64
CA SER A 105 7.52 -0.93 -25.40
C SER A 105 8.04 -1.04 -23.97
N ASP A 106 7.84 0.00 -23.18
CA ASP A 106 8.38 0.24 -21.83
C ASP A 106 7.32 0.06 -20.73
N LEU A 107 6.21 -0.61 -21.06
CA LEU A 107 5.14 -0.90 -20.13
C LEU A 107 5.35 -2.23 -19.40
N ILE A 108 5.11 -2.21 -18.10
CA ILE A 108 4.97 -3.40 -17.25
C ILE A 108 3.55 -3.36 -16.67
N TYR A 109 2.73 -4.38 -16.93
CA TYR A 109 1.29 -4.32 -16.63
C TYR A 109 0.71 -5.69 -16.29
N GLU A 110 -0.37 -5.75 -15.50
CA GLU A 110 -1.11 -7.00 -15.23
C GLU A 110 -1.81 -7.56 -16.47
N GLN A 111 -1.90 -8.88 -16.58
CA GLN A 111 -2.60 -9.62 -17.63
C GLN A 111 -4.07 -9.19 -17.79
N LYS A 112 -4.73 -8.77 -16.70
CA LYS A 112 -6.16 -8.40 -16.73
C LYS A 112 -6.48 -7.24 -17.67
N ILE A 113 -5.57 -6.29 -17.88
CA ILE A 113 -5.82 -5.15 -18.81
C ILE A 113 -6.02 -5.63 -20.24
N MET A 114 -5.31 -6.69 -20.65
CA MET A 114 -5.49 -7.28 -21.99
C MET A 114 -6.87 -7.93 -22.11
N THR A 115 -7.29 -8.67 -21.09
CA THR A 115 -8.64 -9.27 -21.03
C THR A 115 -9.71 -8.18 -21.13
N GLU A 116 -9.61 -7.14 -20.30
CA GLU A 116 -10.58 -6.03 -20.31
C GLU A 116 -10.58 -5.27 -21.64
N ALA A 117 -9.41 -5.01 -22.23
CA ALA A 117 -9.32 -4.35 -23.54
C ALA A 117 -10.01 -5.17 -24.65
N LEU A 118 -9.68 -6.47 -24.74
CA LEU A 118 -10.17 -7.34 -25.81
C LEU A 118 -11.66 -7.66 -25.69
N GLU A 119 -12.18 -7.81 -24.47
CA GLU A 119 -13.58 -8.12 -24.18
C GLU A 119 -14.48 -6.87 -24.21
N HIS A 120 -13.92 -5.67 -24.16
CA HIS A 120 -14.70 -4.42 -24.16
C HIS A 120 -15.59 -4.28 -25.42
N GLY A 121 -16.86 -3.88 -25.24
CA GLY A 121 -17.85 -3.83 -26.32
C GLY A 121 -17.59 -2.77 -27.40
N ASN A 122 -16.95 -1.65 -27.07
CA ASN A 122 -16.54 -0.64 -28.05
C ASN A 122 -15.35 -1.13 -28.88
N ARG A 123 -15.35 -0.76 -30.17
CA ARG A 123 -14.30 -1.12 -31.13
C ARG A 123 -13.01 -0.31 -30.93
N ASP A 124 -13.16 0.94 -30.51
CA ASP A 124 -12.08 1.89 -30.20
C ASP A 124 -12.12 2.25 -28.72
N VAL A 125 -11.08 1.90 -27.96
CA VAL A 125 -11.04 2.02 -26.50
C VAL A 125 -9.65 2.41 -26.02
N ILE A 126 -9.56 3.48 -25.26
CA ILE A 126 -8.39 3.84 -24.47
C ILE A 126 -8.49 3.19 -23.09
N LEU A 127 -7.41 2.55 -22.65
CA LEU A 127 -7.33 1.94 -21.34
C LEU A 127 -6.75 2.96 -20.36
N ALA A 128 -7.46 3.15 -19.27
CA ALA A 128 -7.09 4.04 -18.18
C ALA A 128 -6.90 3.27 -16.87
N SER A 129 -6.19 3.85 -15.92
CA SER A 129 -6.10 3.35 -14.54
C SER A 129 -6.54 4.42 -13.53
N ASP A 130 -6.65 3.99 -12.27
CA ASP A 130 -6.54 4.88 -11.12
C ASP A 130 -5.18 5.61 -11.13
N PHE A 131 -5.08 6.72 -10.40
CA PHE A 131 -3.88 7.55 -10.40
C PHE A 131 -2.71 6.88 -9.69
N THR A 132 -1.59 6.73 -10.40
CA THR A 132 -0.40 6.02 -9.93
C THR A 132 0.49 6.85 -9.03
N ASN A 133 0.40 8.19 -9.12
CA ASN A 133 1.29 9.15 -8.46
C ASN A 133 2.78 8.89 -8.81
N SER A 134 3.06 8.45 -10.04
CA SER A 134 4.41 8.17 -10.54
C SER A 134 5.21 9.44 -10.85
N GLY A 135 4.55 10.57 -11.12
CA GLY A 135 5.21 11.84 -11.50
C GLY A 135 5.30 12.10 -13.00
N ASP A 136 4.85 11.19 -13.85
CA ASP A 136 4.79 11.32 -15.31
C ASP A 136 3.39 11.13 -15.91
N GLU A 137 2.35 11.24 -15.08
CA GLU A 137 1.00 10.83 -15.42
C GLU A 137 0.46 11.59 -16.65
N VAL A 138 -0.13 10.85 -17.58
CA VAL A 138 -0.90 11.40 -18.69
C VAL A 138 -2.38 11.39 -18.31
N TRP A 139 -2.90 12.55 -17.93
CA TRP A 139 -4.28 12.70 -17.46
C TRP A 139 -5.27 12.67 -18.63
N ILE A 140 -6.39 11.95 -18.42
CA ILE A 140 -7.47 11.83 -19.40
C ILE A 140 -8.63 12.76 -19.03
N GLU A 141 -9.13 13.51 -20.00
CA GLU A 141 -10.42 14.20 -19.95
C GLU A 141 -11.37 13.58 -20.98
N ILE A 142 -12.62 13.38 -20.58
CA ILE A 142 -13.69 12.87 -21.45
C ILE A 142 -14.78 13.91 -21.62
N ASN A 143 -15.46 13.88 -22.77
CA ASN A 143 -16.67 14.67 -22.98
C ASN A 143 -17.91 14.00 -22.33
N ASP A 144 -19.06 14.68 -22.40
CA ASP A 144 -20.33 14.20 -21.81
C ASP A 144 -20.83 12.85 -22.38
N LYS A 145 -20.28 12.40 -23.51
CA LYS A 145 -20.61 11.12 -24.14
C LYS A 145 -19.67 9.98 -23.73
N GLY A 146 -18.67 10.24 -22.88
CA GLY A 146 -17.67 9.25 -22.48
C GLY A 146 -16.57 9.02 -23.51
N THR A 147 -16.43 9.91 -24.49
CA THR A 147 -15.38 9.86 -25.52
C THR A 147 -14.18 10.69 -25.07
N LEU A 148 -12.97 10.26 -25.45
CA LEU A 148 -11.75 11.03 -25.23
C LEU A 148 -11.91 12.48 -25.74
N GLN A 149 -11.56 13.44 -24.90
CA GLN A 149 -11.49 14.85 -25.25
C GLN A 149 -10.06 15.40 -25.19
N ARG A 150 -9.27 14.96 -24.21
CA ARG A 150 -7.89 15.45 -24.01
C ARG A 150 -7.03 14.41 -23.32
N LEU A 151 -5.77 14.35 -23.74
CA LEU A 151 -4.66 13.71 -23.04
C LEU A 151 -3.63 14.79 -22.69
N SER A 152 -3.16 14.86 -21.45
CA SER A 152 -2.16 15.85 -21.07
C SER A 152 -1.35 15.45 -19.85
N LYS A 153 -0.03 15.68 -19.89
CA LYS A 153 0.83 15.65 -18.69
C LYS A 153 0.61 16.84 -17.76
N ASN A 154 -0.15 17.86 -18.19
CA ASN A 154 -0.46 19.04 -17.39
C ASN A 154 -1.96 19.13 -17.09
N LYS A 155 -2.31 19.05 -15.79
CA LYS A 155 -3.70 19.23 -15.30
C LYS A 155 -4.27 20.62 -15.56
N ALA A 156 -3.42 21.62 -15.80
CA ALA A 156 -3.86 23.00 -16.00
C ALA A 156 -4.84 23.11 -17.19
N GLY A 157 -6.03 23.62 -16.90
CA GLY A 157 -7.09 23.81 -17.89
C GLY A 157 -7.90 22.55 -18.22
N MET A 158 -7.72 21.44 -17.49
CA MET A 158 -8.64 20.30 -17.54
C MET A 158 -9.79 20.55 -16.56
N THR A 159 -11.03 20.30 -16.99
CA THR A 159 -12.22 20.53 -16.15
C THR A 159 -12.52 19.34 -15.26
N ARG A 160 -12.37 18.11 -15.78
CA ARG A 160 -12.57 16.87 -15.05
C ARG A 160 -11.59 15.81 -15.51
N ILE A 161 -10.77 15.35 -14.57
CA ILE A 161 -9.82 14.26 -14.80
C ILE A 161 -10.56 12.93 -14.57
N PHE A 162 -10.59 12.08 -15.58
CA PHE A 162 -11.29 10.81 -15.58
C PHE A 162 -10.42 9.64 -15.10
N GLY A 163 -9.15 9.65 -15.49
CA GLY A 163 -8.20 8.57 -15.22
C GLY A 163 -6.81 8.94 -15.71
N GLU A 164 -5.88 8.02 -15.52
CA GLU A 164 -4.52 8.08 -16.05
C GLU A 164 -4.41 7.16 -17.26
N PHE A 165 -3.81 7.63 -18.35
CA PHE A 165 -3.63 6.85 -19.56
C PHE A 165 -2.51 5.82 -19.40
N VAL A 166 -2.79 4.58 -19.78
CA VAL A 166 -1.91 3.43 -19.54
C VAL A 166 -0.89 3.19 -20.67
N GLY A 167 -1.03 3.89 -21.81
CA GLY A 167 -0.24 3.59 -23.02
C GLY A 167 -0.73 2.34 -23.77
N ILE A 168 -1.94 1.84 -23.45
CA ILE A 168 -2.58 0.71 -24.13
C ILE A 168 -3.91 1.19 -24.74
N THR A 169 -4.10 0.95 -26.03
CA THR A 169 -5.32 1.35 -26.75
C THR A 169 -5.78 0.25 -27.70
N LYS A 170 -7.07 -0.10 -27.65
CA LYS A 170 -7.71 -0.90 -28.70
C LYS A 170 -8.18 0.01 -29.82
N LEU A 171 -7.69 -0.20 -31.03
CA LEU A 171 -7.98 0.66 -32.18
C LEU A 171 -8.58 -0.14 -33.33
N SER A 172 -9.61 0.44 -33.95
CA SER A 172 -10.07 -0.02 -35.24
C SER A 172 -9.13 0.44 -36.35
N TYR A 173 -9.03 -0.37 -37.41
CA TYR A 173 -8.24 -0.01 -38.58
C TYR A 173 -8.66 1.36 -39.16
N ASN A 174 -9.96 1.68 -39.14
CA ASN A 174 -10.47 2.95 -39.65
C ASN A 174 -9.99 4.14 -38.83
N THR A 175 -10.00 4.04 -37.51
CA THR A 175 -9.48 5.09 -36.62
C THR A 175 -7.98 5.29 -36.84
N PHE A 176 -7.22 4.19 -36.96
CA PHE A 176 -5.80 4.26 -37.27
C PHE A 176 -5.51 4.96 -38.60
N MET A 177 -6.22 4.62 -39.69
CA MET A 177 -6.05 5.30 -40.97
C MET A 177 -6.40 6.79 -40.91
N LYS A 178 -7.37 7.16 -40.06
CA LYS A 178 -7.68 8.56 -39.80
C LYS A 178 -6.54 9.26 -39.05
N MET A 179 -5.95 8.62 -38.05
CA MET A 179 -4.75 9.12 -37.37
C MET A 179 -3.59 9.33 -38.36
N CYS A 180 -3.36 8.40 -39.28
CA CYS A 180 -2.33 8.54 -40.32
C CYS A 180 -2.57 9.77 -41.22
N ARG A 181 -3.80 10.01 -41.66
CA ARG A 181 -4.14 11.20 -42.47
C ARG A 181 -3.93 12.50 -41.70
N ILE A 182 -4.30 12.53 -40.42
CA ILE A 182 -4.06 13.68 -39.54
C ILE A 182 -2.56 13.94 -39.43
N ALA A 183 -1.79 12.88 -39.14
CA ALA A 183 -0.34 12.97 -38.98
C ALA A 183 0.36 13.44 -40.25
N GLU A 184 -0.03 12.93 -41.43
CA GLU A 184 0.51 13.35 -42.73
C GLU A 184 0.37 14.86 -42.97
N MET A 185 -0.76 15.45 -42.57
CA MET A 185 -0.98 16.90 -42.65
C MET A 185 -0.16 17.69 -41.60
N MET A 186 0.10 17.10 -40.44
CA MET A 186 0.75 17.77 -39.31
C MET A 186 2.28 17.66 -39.30
N PHE A 187 2.86 16.61 -39.88
CA PHE A 187 4.32 16.38 -39.83
C PHE A 187 5.19 17.53 -40.34
N PRO A 188 4.81 18.31 -41.38
CA PRO A 188 5.63 19.44 -41.82
C PRO A 188 5.84 20.51 -40.75
N GLU A 189 4.83 20.75 -39.90
CA GLU A 189 4.87 21.77 -38.84
C GLU A 189 5.20 21.16 -37.46
N HIS A 190 4.86 19.89 -37.26
CA HIS A 190 4.99 19.16 -36.00
C HIS A 190 5.65 17.78 -36.21
N PRO A 191 6.93 17.72 -36.62
CA PRO A 191 7.61 16.44 -36.91
C PRO A 191 7.78 15.55 -35.67
N LYS A 192 7.72 16.13 -34.46
CA LYS A 192 7.80 15.44 -33.17
C LYS A 192 6.42 15.13 -32.55
N MET A 193 5.39 15.03 -33.38
CA MET A 193 4.04 14.69 -32.93
C MET A 193 4.01 13.30 -32.29
N ASP A 194 3.38 13.22 -31.11
CA ASP A 194 3.14 11.96 -30.42
C ASP A 194 1.79 11.34 -30.84
N TYR A 195 1.67 10.01 -30.78
CA TYR A 195 0.48 9.30 -31.26
C TYR A 195 -0.78 9.67 -30.45
N GLU A 196 -0.62 10.07 -29.20
CA GLU A 196 -1.65 10.57 -28.31
C GLU A 196 -2.31 11.84 -28.85
N GLN A 197 -1.53 12.72 -29.50
CA GLN A 197 -2.06 13.93 -30.15
C GLN A 197 -2.93 13.54 -31.35
N ALA A 198 -2.58 12.49 -32.08
CA ALA A 198 -3.36 11.96 -33.18
C ALA A 198 -4.64 11.26 -32.67
N LEU A 199 -4.57 10.55 -31.53
CA LEU A 199 -5.74 9.96 -30.86
C LEU A 199 -6.76 11.04 -30.48
N VAL A 200 -6.33 12.09 -29.80
CA VAL A 200 -7.19 13.23 -29.41
C VAL A 200 -7.83 13.87 -30.64
N SER A 201 -7.06 14.06 -31.71
CA SER A 201 -7.57 14.65 -32.96
C SER A 201 -8.56 13.72 -33.68
N ALA A 202 -8.30 12.41 -33.68
CA ALA A 202 -9.20 11.42 -34.27
C ALA A 202 -10.52 11.31 -33.50
N ALA A 203 -10.48 11.46 -32.16
CA ALA A 203 -11.64 11.40 -31.27
C ALA A 203 -12.69 12.49 -31.50
N ILE A 204 -12.37 13.54 -32.28
CA ILE A 204 -13.33 14.57 -32.69
C ILE A 204 -14.47 13.98 -33.53
N ASP A 205 -14.17 13.02 -34.43
CA ASP A 205 -15.20 12.38 -35.28
C ASP A 205 -15.31 10.85 -35.07
N VAL A 206 -14.61 10.30 -34.07
CA VAL A 206 -14.69 8.87 -33.72
C VAL A 206 -15.02 8.74 -32.25
N ASN A 207 -15.93 7.82 -31.90
CA ASN A 207 -16.18 7.47 -30.51
C ASN A 207 -15.02 6.61 -29.96
N LEU A 208 -13.96 7.28 -29.51
CA LEU A 208 -12.85 6.69 -28.78
C LEU A 208 -13.22 6.63 -27.29
N ALA A 209 -13.81 5.52 -26.86
CA ALA A 209 -14.27 5.35 -25.49
C ALA A 209 -13.09 5.24 -24.51
N VAL A 210 -13.28 5.66 -23.26
CA VAL A 210 -12.27 5.48 -22.20
C VAL A 210 -12.79 4.46 -21.19
N HIS A 211 -11.99 3.43 -20.93
CA HIS A 211 -12.30 2.36 -19.97
C HIS A 211 -11.26 2.32 -18.86
N THR A 212 -11.69 2.59 -17.63
CA THR A 212 -10.82 2.55 -16.46
C THR A 212 -10.77 1.15 -15.87
N VAL A 213 -9.59 0.56 -15.84
CA VAL A 213 -9.31 -0.73 -15.19
C VAL A 213 -9.01 -0.47 -13.72
N ASN A 214 -9.96 -0.79 -12.85
CA ASN A 214 -9.86 -0.50 -11.42
C ASN A 214 -8.73 -1.31 -10.77
N ARG A 215 -7.93 -0.63 -9.92
CA ARG A 215 -6.78 -1.20 -9.21
C ARG A 215 -5.81 -1.92 -10.14
N LEU A 216 -5.59 -1.40 -11.35
CA LEU A 216 -4.58 -1.91 -12.24
C LEU A 216 -3.18 -1.65 -11.67
N VAL A 217 -2.39 -2.72 -11.53
CA VAL A 217 -0.97 -2.62 -11.23
C VAL A 217 -0.21 -2.54 -12.56
N TRP A 218 0.38 -1.38 -12.82
CA TRP A 218 1.18 -1.14 -14.01
C TRP A 218 2.18 0.01 -13.79
N CYS A 219 3.14 0.14 -14.69
CA CYS A 219 3.98 1.33 -14.82
C CYS A 219 4.59 1.44 -16.22
N GLU A 220 4.82 2.68 -16.65
CA GLU A 220 5.77 3.04 -17.71
C GLU A 220 7.17 3.19 -17.08
N VAL A 221 8.23 2.77 -17.80
CA VAL A 221 9.63 2.91 -17.35
C VAL A 221 10.31 4.01 -18.14
N ASP A 222 10.32 5.20 -17.56
CA ASP A 222 10.65 6.43 -18.27
C ASP A 222 11.98 7.04 -17.80
N ASP A 223 12.32 6.86 -16.52
CA ASP A 223 13.56 7.25 -15.86
C ASP A 223 14.00 6.23 -14.78
N GLU A 224 15.10 6.51 -14.07
CA GLU A 224 15.67 5.62 -13.05
C GLU A 224 14.73 5.40 -11.85
N ASP A 225 13.93 6.40 -11.46
CA ASP A 225 12.98 6.29 -10.35
C ASP A 225 11.82 5.36 -10.73
N HIS A 226 11.32 5.47 -11.96
CA HIS A 226 10.32 4.54 -12.49
C HIS A 226 10.88 3.12 -12.58
N TRP A 227 12.14 2.96 -13.00
CA TRP A 227 12.78 1.64 -13.04
C TRP A 227 12.92 1.02 -11.64
N GLN A 228 13.33 1.81 -10.64
CA GLN A 228 13.40 1.33 -9.26
C GLN A 228 12.02 0.93 -8.73
N ARG A 229 11.00 1.75 -8.95
CA ARG A 229 9.60 1.46 -8.59
C ARG A 229 9.09 0.20 -9.30
N ALA A 230 9.43 0.02 -10.57
CA ALA A 230 9.07 -1.14 -11.37
C ALA A 230 9.61 -2.43 -10.73
N VAL A 231 10.91 -2.46 -10.41
CA VAL A 231 11.60 -3.62 -9.85
C VAL A 231 11.17 -3.91 -8.41
N GLU A 232 11.08 -2.88 -7.57
CA GLU A 232 10.87 -3.07 -6.13
C GLU A 232 9.40 -3.26 -5.73
N VAL A 233 8.46 -2.75 -6.54
CA VAL A 233 7.05 -2.65 -6.15
C VAL A 233 6.13 -3.24 -7.21
N ILE A 234 6.17 -2.73 -8.43
CA ILE A 234 5.14 -3.03 -9.44
C ILE A 234 5.24 -4.45 -9.97
N TYR A 235 6.42 -4.88 -10.39
CA TYR A 235 6.59 -6.23 -10.93
C TYR A 235 6.32 -7.33 -9.89
N PRO A 236 6.82 -7.24 -8.63
CA PRO A 236 6.43 -8.18 -7.57
C PRO A 236 4.92 -8.23 -7.33
N LEU A 237 4.21 -7.09 -7.38
CA LEU A 237 2.75 -7.05 -7.24
C LEU A 237 2.04 -7.77 -8.40
N ILE A 238 2.48 -7.52 -9.63
CA ILE A 238 1.95 -8.20 -10.82
C ILE A 238 2.11 -9.72 -10.67
N GLN A 239 3.30 -10.19 -10.27
CA GLN A 239 3.54 -11.61 -10.02
C GLN A 239 2.59 -12.16 -8.94
N ALA A 240 2.43 -11.45 -7.83
CA ALA A 240 1.58 -11.89 -6.72
C ALA A 240 0.10 -11.94 -7.12
N HIS A 241 -0.39 -10.98 -7.91
CA HIS A 241 -1.75 -10.94 -8.40
C HIS A 241 -2.00 -12.05 -9.44
N GLU A 242 -1.08 -12.27 -10.36
CA GLU A 242 -1.23 -13.28 -11.43
C GLU A 242 -1.00 -14.71 -10.95
N ALA A 243 -0.27 -14.90 -9.84
CA ALA A 243 -0.08 -16.21 -9.21
C ALA A 243 -1.26 -16.66 -8.35
N ALA A 244 -2.20 -15.79 -8.02
CA ALA A 244 -3.36 -16.13 -7.20
C ALA A 244 -4.24 -17.17 -7.91
N PHE A 245 -4.19 -18.43 -7.44
CA PHE A 245 -4.80 -19.58 -8.11
C PHE A 245 -6.33 -19.54 -8.15
N SER A 246 -6.97 -18.91 -7.16
CA SER A 246 -8.43 -18.73 -7.09
C SER A 246 -8.77 -17.62 -6.09
N PRO A 247 -9.87 -16.86 -6.28
CA PRO A 247 -10.31 -15.88 -5.30
C PRO A 247 -10.64 -16.55 -3.96
N VAL A 248 -10.13 -16.00 -2.86
CA VAL A 248 -10.51 -16.45 -1.50
C VAL A 248 -11.79 -15.73 -1.07
N LYS A 249 -12.66 -16.42 -0.32
CA LYS A 249 -13.86 -15.78 0.25
C LYS A 249 -13.46 -14.50 1.01
N ARG A 250 -14.01 -13.37 0.57
CA ARG A 250 -13.76 -12.06 1.17
C ARG A 250 -14.76 -11.79 2.30
N ASN A 251 -14.31 -11.94 3.54
CA ASN A 251 -15.04 -11.47 4.72
C ASN A 251 -14.58 -10.05 5.08
N ILE A 252 -15.53 -9.17 5.44
CA ILE A 252 -15.24 -7.80 5.89
C ILE A 252 -15.09 -7.79 7.40
N LEU A 253 -13.85 -7.64 7.85
CA LEU A 253 -13.49 -7.66 9.26
C LEU A 253 -13.46 -6.23 9.79
N LEU A 254 -14.46 -5.88 10.60
CA LEU A 254 -14.60 -4.59 11.29
C LEU A 254 -14.06 -4.63 12.73
N ASN A 255 -13.13 -5.55 13.00
CA ASN A 255 -12.34 -5.61 14.23
C ASN A 255 -10.93 -5.00 13.99
N PRO A 256 -10.22 -4.51 15.02
CA PRO A 256 -8.97 -3.77 14.85
C PRO A 256 -7.76 -4.67 14.56
N GLY A 257 -7.94 -5.82 13.89
CA GLY A 257 -6.89 -6.73 13.47
C GLY A 257 -6.83 -8.05 14.25
N PRO A 258 -6.63 -9.22 13.60
CA PRO A 258 -6.47 -9.41 12.15
C PRO A 258 -7.68 -8.90 11.35
N ALA A 259 -7.42 -8.23 10.24
CA ALA A 259 -8.44 -7.56 9.40
C ALA A 259 -8.46 -8.17 8.00
N THR A 260 -9.38 -7.74 7.13
CA THR A 260 -9.45 -8.22 5.75
C THR A 260 -8.13 -7.93 5.03
N THR A 261 -7.55 -8.93 4.36
CA THR A 261 -6.31 -8.79 3.56
C THR A 261 -6.59 -9.01 2.08
N THR A 262 -5.65 -8.60 1.23
CA THR A 262 -5.62 -8.95 -0.19
C THR A 262 -5.35 -10.45 -0.36
N ASP A 263 -5.70 -11.01 -1.52
CA ASP A 263 -5.42 -12.42 -1.81
C ASP A 263 -3.93 -12.64 -2.09
N SER A 264 -3.24 -11.66 -2.68
CA SER A 264 -1.78 -11.65 -2.81
C SER A 264 -1.05 -11.85 -1.50
N VAL A 265 -1.43 -11.15 -0.41
CA VAL A 265 -0.84 -11.38 0.92
C VAL A 265 -1.16 -12.79 1.45
N LYS A 266 -2.35 -13.35 1.15
CA LYS A 266 -2.70 -14.73 1.52
C LYS A 266 -1.81 -15.73 0.80
N TYR A 267 -1.67 -15.59 -0.52
CA TYR A 267 -0.92 -16.50 -1.38
C TYR A 267 0.60 -16.35 -1.24
N ALA A 268 1.10 -15.21 -0.78
CA ALA A 268 2.52 -15.01 -0.47
C ALA A 268 3.05 -15.93 0.67
N GLN A 269 2.17 -16.61 1.40
CA GLN A 269 2.57 -17.65 2.35
C GLN A 269 2.97 -18.96 1.65
N ILE A 270 2.52 -19.18 0.41
CA ILE A 270 2.75 -20.39 -0.36
C ILE A 270 4.05 -20.21 -1.13
N VAL A 271 5.14 -20.69 -0.53
CA VAL A 271 6.50 -20.65 -1.07
C VAL A 271 7.13 -22.04 -0.95
N PRO A 272 8.16 -22.37 -1.76
CA PRO A 272 8.97 -23.56 -1.54
C PRO A 272 9.54 -23.61 -0.12
N ASP A 273 9.70 -24.80 0.43
CA ASP A 273 10.35 -24.99 1.73
C ASP A 273 11.79 -24.47 1.69
N ILE A 274 12.16 -23.66 2.68
CA ILE A 274 13.49 -23.05 2.78
C ILE A 274 14.01 -23.11 4.22
N CYS A 275 15.29 -23.42 4.37
CA CYS A 275 15.98 -23.28 5.65
C CYS A 275 16.15 -21.79 5.97
N PRO A 276 15.69 -21.28 7.14
CA PRO A 276 15.76 -19.84 7.46
C PRO A 276 17.18 -19.31 7.69
N ARG A 277 18.19 -20.18 7.57
CA ARG A 277 19.62 -19.84 7.67
C ARG A 277 20.25 -19.59 6.30
N GLU A 278 19.53 -19.85 5.20
CA GLU A 278 20.00 -19.54 3.85
C GLU A 278 20.15 -18.03 3.64
N SER A 279 21.07 -17.65 2.75
CA SER A 279 21.32 -16.26 2.38
C SER A 279 20.10 -15.61 1.74
N GLU A 280 19.33 -16.37 0.95
CA GLU A 280 18.09 -15.92 0.32
C GLU A 280 17.05 -15.48 1.37
N PHE A 281 16.82 -16.29 2.40
CA PHE A 281 15.88 -15.93 3.46
C PHE A 281 16.41 -14.80 4.35
N SER A 282 17.74 -14.72 4.53
CA SER A 282 18.39 -13.61 5.21
C SER A 282 18.16 -12.28 4.49
N ALA A 283 18.15 -12.28 3.15
CA ALA A 283 17.80 -11.10 2.35
C ALA A 283 16.33 -10.69 2.53
N VAL A 284 15.39 -11.65 2.63
CA VAL A 284 13.98 -11.37 2.96
C VAL A 284 13.86 -10.68 4.32
N MET A 285 14.51 -11.19 5.36
CA MET A 285 14.46 -10.57 6.68
C MET A 285 15.13 -9.18 6.70
N GLN A 286 16.25 -9.01 5.99
CA GLN A 286 16.92 -7.71 5.89
C GLN A 286 16.04 -6.67 5.17
N TYR A 287 15.37 -7.06 4.08
CA TYR A 287 14.40 -6.21 3.39
C TYR A 287 13.29 -5.78 4.35
N ILE A 288 12.65 -6.74 5.03
CA ILE A 288 11.57 -6.46 5.99
C ILE A 288 12.05 -5.50 7.08
N ALA A 289 13.20 -5.75 7.71
CA ALA A 289 13.70 -4.91 8.78
C ALA A 289 14.01 -3.48 8.31
N THR A 290 14.55 -3.33 7.10
CA THR A 290 14.88 -2.03 6.51
C THR A 290 13.62 -1.23 6.20
N GLU A 291 12.67 -1.84 5.50
CA GLU A 291 11.45 -1.19 5.03
C GLU A 291 10.52 -0.82 6.20
N LEU A 292 10.37 -1.71 7.19
CA LEU A 292 9.63 -1.39 8.41
C LEU A 292 10.21 -0.17 9.12
N THR A 293 11.55 -0.04 9.14
CA THR A 293 12.21 1.13 9.72
C THR A 293 11.89 2.39 8.93
N GLN A 294 11.99 2.35 7.60
CA GLN A 294 11.77 3.50 6.71
C GLN A 294 10.38 4.12 6.83
N PHE A 295 9.36 3.37 7.26
CA PHE A 295 8.02 3.90 7.46
C PHE A 295 7.90 4.95 8.58
N VAL A 296 8.85 4.98 9.53
CA VAL A 296 8.79 5.90 10.68
C VAL A 296 10.11 6.57 11.03
N GLY A 297 11.22 6.21 10.37
CA GLY A 297 12.53 6.79 10.64
C GLY A 297 13.62 6.33 9.67
N SER A 298 14.77 7.01 9.70
CA SER A 298 15.91 6.68 8.84
C SER A 298 16.59 5.37 9.31
N PRO A 299 16.85 4.40 8.42
CA PRO A 299 17.64 3.20 8.74
C PRO A 299 19.08 3.48 9.16
N LYS A 300 19.57 4.72 9.03
CA LYS A 300 20.86 5.13 9.60
C LYS A 300 20.79 5.22 11.13
N GLU A 301 19.73 5.84 11.65
CA GLU A 301 19.53 6.17 13.07
C GLU A 301 18.72 5.09 13.81
N PHE A 302 17.82 4.39 13.12
CA PHE A 302 16.89 3.42 13.69
C PHE A 302 17.07 2.03 13.09
N ALA A 303 16.60 1.00 13.80
CA ALA A 303 16.57 -0.38 13.31
C ALA A 303 15.35 -1.15 13.84
N ALA A 304 14.72 -1.93 12.95
CA ALA A 304 13.69 -2.88 13.33
C ALA A 304 14.31 -4.19 13.87
N VAL A 305 13.74 -4.69 14.96
CA VAL A 305 14.07 -5.97 15.61
C VAL A 305 12.83 -6.85 15.58
N LEU A 306 12.91 -7.97 14.86
CA LEU A 306 11.78 -8.87 14.60
C LEU A 306 11.68 -9.96 15.67
N PHE A 307 10.45 -10.30 16.05
CA PHE A 307 10.11 -11.41 16.95
C PHE A 307 8.98 -12.25 16.36
N ALA A 308 9.04 -13.58 16.55
CA ALA A 308 7.89 -14.42 16.29
C ALA A 308 6.96 -14.33 17.49
N GLY A 309 5.76 -13.81 17.28
CA GLY A 309 4.83 -13.54 18.37
C GLY A 309 3.78 -12.48 18.01
N SER A 310 2.86 -12.26 18.94
CA SER A 310 1.87 -11.19 18.86
C SER A 310 2.51 -9.84 19.17
N GLY A 311 1.81 -8.73 18.90
CA GLY A 311 2.30 -7.38 19.26
C GLY A 311 2.65 -7.23 20.75
N THR A 312 2.00 -7.97 21.65
CA THR A 312 2.33 -8.00 23.07
C THR A 312 3.77 -8.47 23.32
N ALA A 313 4.29 -9.39 22.51
CA ALA A 313 5.68 -9.85 22.61
C ALA A 313 6.67 -8.71 22.31
N ALA A 314 6.37 -7.82 21.35
CA ALA A 314 7.22 -6.66 21.05
C ALA A 314 7.24 -5.64 22.20
N VAL A 315 6.10 -5.35 22.82
CA VAL A 315 6.06 -4.46 24.00
C VAL A 315 6.82 -5.08 25.16
N GLU A 316 6.56 -6.36 25.45
CA GLU A 316 7.22 -7.06 26.54
C GLU A 316 8.74 -7.15 26.30
N ALA A 317 9.18 -7.33 25.05
CA ALA A 317 10.60 -7.27 24.68
C ALA A 317 11.24 -5.93 25.04
N ILE A 318 10.55 -4.80 24.81
CA ILE A 318 11.05 -3.49 25.24
C ILE A 318 11.09 -3.42 26.77
N ILE A 319 9.93 -3.59 27.43
CA ILE A 319 9.78 -3.39 28.88
C ILE A 319 10.76 -4.26 29.68
N SER A 320 10.93 -5.52 29.30
CA SER A 320 11.82 -6.46 30.00
C SER A 320 13.33 -6.23 29.74
N SER A 321 13.68 -5.50 28.67
CA SER A 321 15.08 -5.34 28.24
C SER A 321 15.68 -3.97 28.54
N VAL A 322 14.90 -2.89 28.51
CA VAL A 322 15.45 -1.50 28.53
C VAL A 322 15.38 -0.82 29.89
N ILE A 323 14.55 -1.33 30.80
CA ILE A 323 14.38 -0.74 32.15
C ILE A 323 15.42 -1.33 33.10
N GLU A 324 16.15 -0.46 33.81
CA GLU A 324 17.18 -0.83 34.79
C GLU A 324 16.69 -0.60 36.23
N ASP A 325 17.17 0.48 36.86
CA ASP A 325 17.01 0.83 38.27
C ASP A 325 15.97 1.95 38.48
N LYS A 326 15.89 2.90 37.54
CA LYS A 326 14.88 3.97 37.54
C LYS A 326 13.53 3.48 37.06
N ALA A 327 12.47 4.11 37.57
CA ALA A 327 11.10 3.74 37.30
C ALA A 327 10.67 4.01 35.84
N LEU A 328 9.82 3.13 35.34
CA LEU A 328 9.06 3.33 34.11
C LEU A 328 7.80 4.15 34.40
N PHE A 329 7.63 5.31 33.76
CA PHE A 329 6.40 6.10 33.85
C PHE A 329 5.39 5.60 32.80
N ILE A 330 4.22 5.10 33.23
CA ILE A 330 3.25 4.45 32.34
C ILE A 330 1.98 5.30 32.25
N ILE A 331 1.64 5.74 31.05
CA ILE A 331 0.33 6.36 30.79
C ILE A 331 -0.70 5.25 30.64
N HIS A 332 -1.65 5.19 31.56
CA HIS A 332 -2.75 4.24 31.56
C HIS A 332 -4.08 4.95 31.29
N ASN A 333 -4.52 4.92 30.03
CA ASN A 333 -5.85 5.39 29.60
C ASN A 333 -6.60 4.36 28.74
N GLY A 334 -6.29 3.09 28.96
CA GLY A 334 -6.97 1.98 28.31
C GLY A 334 -6.32 0.64 28.62
N ALA A 335 -6.87 -0.43 28.05
CA ALA A 335 -6.48 -1.78 28.42
C ALA A 335 -5.05 -2.15 27.96
N TYR A 336 -4.43 -1.41 27.05
CA TYR A 336 -3.06 -1.67 26.62
C TYR A 336 -2.06 -0.99 27.56
N GLY A 337 -2.34 0.22 28.02
CA GLY A 337 -1.59 0.86 29.12
C GLY A 337 -1.61 0.03 30.40
N ARG A 338 -2.78 -0.52 30.78
CA ARG A 338 -2.88 -1.44 31.94
C ARG A 338 -1.98 -2.68 31.77
N ARG A 339 -1.91 -3.23 30.56
CA ARG A 339 -1.07 -4.40 30.28
C ARG A 339 0.42 -4.09 30.45
N ILE A 340 0.85 -2.85 30.17
CA ILE A 340 2.24 -2.43 30.43
C ILE A 340 2.51 -2.40 31.93
N CYS A 341 1.55 -1.95 32.76
CA CYS A 341 1.66 -2.06 34.23
C CYS A 341 1.81 -3.52 34.67
N GLU A 342 0.97 -4.42 34.14
CA GLU A 342 1.06 -5.86 34.44
C GLU A 342 2.42 -6.46 34.03
N MET A 343 2.99 -6.04 32.91
CA MET A 343 4.36 -6.44 32.51
C MET A 343 5.40 -5.94 33.52
N ALA A 344 5.32 -4.68 33.93
CA ALA A 344 6.24 -4.12 34.93
C ALA A 344 6.15 -4.88 36.26
N GLU A 345 4.94 -5.20 36.72
CA GLU A 345 4.69 -6.04 37.90
C GLU A 345 5.32 -7.43 37.75
N ASN A 346 5.05 -8.14 36.64
CA ASN A 346 5.55 -9.50 36.40
C ASN A 346 7.08 -9.58 36.36
N TYR A 347 7.75 -8.55 35.84
CA TYR A 347 9.22 -8.47 35.82
C TYR A 347 9.81 -7.77 37.06
N SER A 348 8.98 -7.42 38.05
CA SER A 348 9.39 -6.70 39.27
C SER A 348 10.16 -5.41 38.96
N LEU A 349 9.72 -4.69 37.93
CA LEU A 349 10.31 -3.41 37.52
C LEU A 349 9.69 -2.27 38.32
N PRO A 350 10.48 -1.27 38.75
CA PRO A 350 9.92 -0.06 39.33
C PRO A 350 9.10 0.68 38.27
N TYR A 351 7.88 1.09 38.62
CA TYR A 351 7.03 1.88 37.71
C TYR A 351 6.15 2.89 38.46
N ILE A 352 5.76 3.94 37.74
CA ILE A 352 4.80 4.96 38.18
C ILE A 352 3.64 4.95 37.20
N GLU A 353 2.42 4.71 37.70
CA GLU A 353 1.20 4.74 36.88
C GLU A 353 0.59 6.15 36.86
N TYR A 354 0.38 6.68 35.65
CA TYR A 354 -0.44 7.84 35.40
C TYR A 354 -1.78 7.39 34.80
N ALA A 355 -2.79 7.25 35.67
CA ALA A 355 -4.14 6.92 35.26
C ALA A 355 -4.84 8.15 34.67
N SER A 356 -5.41 7.99 33.47
CA SER A 356 -6.20 9.02 32.77
C SER A 356 -7.51 8.40 32.26
N PRO A 357 -8.59 9.20 32.09
CA PRO A 357 -9.85 8.68 31.53
C PRO A 357 -9.64 8.04 30.16
N TYR A 358 -10.42 7.00 29.86
CA TYR A 358 -10.35 6.25 28.59
C TYR A 358 -11.15 6.90 27.45
N ASP A 359 -12.01 7.86 27.78
CA ASP A 359 -12.96 8.54 26.91
C ASP A 359 -12.57 9.99 26.60
N LYS A 360 -11.46 10.49 27.16
CA LYS A 360 -11.00 11.87 27.01
C LYS A 360 -9.51 11.93 26.72
N ALA A 361 -9.09 12.98 26.02
CA ALA A 361 -7.69 13.31 25.85
C ALA A 361 -6.94 13.44 27.19
N ILE A 362 -5.65 13.11 27.16
CA ILE A 362 -4.75 13.28 28.28
C ILE A 362 -4.61 14.77 28.61
N ASP A 363 -4.73 15.12 29.90
CA ASP A 363 -4.34 16.43 30.40
C ASP A 363 -2.80 16.55 30.40
N LEU A 364 -2.27 17.20 29.36
CA LEU A 364 -0.84 17.34 29.14
C LEU A 364 -0.15 18.21 30.19
N LYS A 365 -0.86 19.20 30.76
CA LYS A 365 -0.30 20.06 31.80
C LYS A 365 -0.10 19.24 33.07
N ARG A 366 -1.14 18.50 33.47
CA ARG A 366 -1.07 17.61 34.63
C ARG A 366 -0.05 16.48 34.45
N LEU A 367 0.05 15.92 33.24
CA LEU A 367 1.08 14.94 32.89
C LEU A 367 2.49 15.50 33.11
N GLU A 368 2.76 16.71 32.63
CA GLU A 368 4.06 17.37 32.80
C GLU A 368 4.38 17.67 34.27
N GLU A 369 3.39 18.10 35.06
CA GLU A 369 3.55 18.31 36.51
C GLU A 369 3.97 17.00 37.23
N TYR A 370 3.36 15.86 36.88
CA TYR A 370 3.73 14.55 37.43
C TYR A 370 5.14 14.12 37.03
N ILE A 371 5.49 14.34 35.76
CA ILE A 371 6.83 14.05 35.23
C ILE A 371 7.87 14.91 35.94
N GLN A 372 7.61 16.20 36.11
CA GLN A 372 8.53 17.13 36.80
C GLN A 372 8.82 16.68 38.24
N ILE A 373 7.81 16.27 38.99
CA ILE A 373 7.97 15.79 40.38
C ILE A 373 8.79 14.48 40.43
N SER A 374 8.69 13.67 39.37
CA SER A 374 9.29 12.32 39.34
C SER A 374 10.58 12.24 38.52
N ALA A 375 11.03 13.35 37.92
CA ALA A 375 12.03 13.37 36.84
C ALA A 375 13.35 12.69 37.20
N GLU A 376 13.80 12.81 38.45
CA GLU A 376 15.05 12.18 38.90
C GLU A 376 14.95 10.65 39.00
N ASN A 377 13.73 10.14 39.24
CA ASN A 377 13.43 8.73 39.50
C ASN A 377 12.95 7.97 38.28
N ILE A 378 12.71 8.63 37.14
CA ILE A 378 12.22 8.01 35.92
C ILE A 378 13.29 8.02 34.82
N SER A 379 13.37 6.93 34.06
CA SER A 379 14.26 6.82 32.89
C SER A 379 13.48 6.79 31.59
N HIS A 380 12.30 6.17 31.62
CA HIS A 380 11.48 5.91 30.45
C HIS A 380 10.03 6.31 30.70
N LEU A 381 9.33 6.68 29.63
CA LEU A 381 7.88 6.84 29.60
C LEU A 381 7.29 5.89 28.56
N ALA A 382 6.29 5.11 28.94
CA ALA A 382 5.52 4.26 28.05
C ALA A 382 4.13 4.84 27.77
N VAL A 383 3.75 4.88 26.49
CA VAL A 383 2.44 5.35 26.03
C VAL A 383 1.92 4.48 24.88
N VAL A 384 0.61 4.26 24.85
CA VAL A 384 -0.08 3.63 23.72
C VAL A 384 -0.53 4.74 22.77
N HIS A 385 -0.15 4.71 21.49
CA HIS A 385 -0.51 5.77 20.55
C HIS A 385 -2.00 5.77 20.23
N ASN A 386 -2.56 4.62 19.86
CA ASN A 386 -3.99 4.46 19.55
C ASN A 386 -4.62 3.40 20.47
N GLU A 387 -5.35 3.86 21.48
CA GLU A 387 -6.08 2.99 22.40
C GLU A 387 -7.32 2.39 21.70
N THR A 388 -7.14 1.26 21.04
CA THR A 388 -8.23 0.52 20.34
C THR A 388 -9.35 0.03 21.27
N THR A 389 -9.16 0.22 22.57
CA THR A 389 -10.18 0.09 23.58
C THR A 389 -11.36 1.04 23.31
N THR A 390 -11.09 2.28 22.91
CA THR A 390 -12.12 3.32 22.70
C THR A 390 -11.99 4.07 21.37
N GLY A 391 -10.82 4.02 20.72
CA GLY A 391 -10.50 4.81 19.53
C GLY A 391 -9.70 6.08 19.83
N LEU A 392 -9.37 6.33 21.10
CA LEU A 392 -8.62 7.51 21.56
C LEU A 392 -7.19 7.53 21.00
N LEU A 393 -6.77 8.67 20.44
CA LEU A 393 -5.44 8.92 19.92
C LEU A 393 -4.64 9.82 20.88
N ASN A 394 -3.54 9.31 21.42
CA ASN A 394 -2.66 10.07 22.31
C ASN A 394 -1.67 10.93 21.48
N PRO A 395 -1.47 12.22 21.80
CA PRO A 395 -0.66 13.14 21.00
C PRO A 395 0.85 12.93 21.23
N LEU A 396 1.47 12.05 20.44
CA LEU A 396 2.88 11.67 20.61
C LEU A 396 3.86 12.84 20.43
N ASP A 397 3.56 13.80 19.55
CA ASP A 397 4.37 15.01 19.35
C ASP A 397 4.48 15.83 20.65
N LYS A 398 3.35 16.01 21.34
CA LYS A 398 3.29 16.78 22.60
C LYS A 398 3.92 16.02 23.76
N ILE A 399 3.65 14.71 23.87
CA ILE A 399 4.25 13.86 24.91
C ILE A 399 5.76 13.75 24.69
N GLY A 400 6.20 13.55 23.45
CA GLY A 400 7.62 13.50 23.07
C GLY A 400 8.37 14.78 23.41
N ALA A 401 7.75 15.95 23.18
CA ALA A 401 8.31 17.23 23.57
C ALA A 401 8.46 17.39 25.09
N ILE A 402 7.53 16.86 25.89
CA ILE A 402 7.66 16.81 27.35
C ILE A 402 8.83 15.90 27.71
N CYS A 403 8.87 14.66 27.21
CA CYS A 403 9.96 13.70 27.45
C CYS A 403 11.33 14.30 27.14
N GLY A 404 11.46 15.04 26.03
CA GLY A 404 12.71 15.67 25.60
C GLY A 404 13.21 16.74 26.57
N ARG A 405 12.33 17.53 27.20
CA ARG A 405 12.71 18.54 28.21
C ARG A 405 13.34 17.94 29.46
N TYR A 406 12.93 16.73 29.83
CA TYR A 406 13.37 16.04 31.04
C TYR A 406 14.36 14.91 30.77
N GLY A 407 14.81 14.72 29.52
CA GLY A 407 15.76 13.67 29.15
C GLY A 407 15.21 12.24 29.27
N ILE A 408 13.88 12.07 29.20
CA ILE A 408 13.19 10.78 29.35
C ILE A 408 13.08 10.10 27.99
N LYS A 409 13.37 8.80 27.94
CA LYS A 409 13.26 7.99 26.72
C LYS A 409 11.82 7.53 26.52
N MET A 410 11.27 7.75 25.33
CA MET A 410 9.86 7.43 25.05
C MET A 410 9.72 6.05 24.39
N ILE A 411 8.88 5.21 25.00
CA ILE A 411 8.44 3.91 24.52
C ILE A 411 7.00 4.06 24.02
N VAL A 412 6.76 3.69 22.77
CA VAL A 412 5.45 3.81 22.13
C VAL A 412 4.92 2.43 21.71
N ASP A 413 3.77 2.04 22.25
CA ASP A 413 2.94 1.00 21.65
C ASP A 413 2.18 1.63 20.47
N ALA A 414 2.62 1.32 19.26
CA ALA A 414 2.01 1.77 18.01
C ALA A 414 1.31 0.63 17.26
N MET A 415 0.88 -0.44 17.95
CA MET A 415 0.33 -1.64 17.30
C MET A 415 -0.78 -1.33 16.30
N SER A 416 -1.67 -0.41 16.66
CA SER A 416 -2.86 -0.04 15.89
C SER A 416 -2.73 1.31 15.18
N SER A 417 -1.55 1.93 15.17
CA SER A 417 -1.31 3.22 14.51
C SER A 417 -0.19 3.15 13.46
N PHE A 418 0.85 2.34 13.69
CA PHE A 418 1.93 2.08 12.71
C PHE A 418 1.35 1.67 11.35
N ALA A 419 1.96 2.16 10.26
CA ALA A 419 1.51 1.99 8.88
C ALA A 419 0.11 2.57 8.55
N ALA A 420 -0.40 3.50 9.38
CA ALA A 420 -1.57 4.30 9.05
C ALA A 420 -1.44 5.73 9.59
N VAL A 421 -1.53 5.92 10.91
CA VAL A 421 -1.40 7.26 11.50
C VAL A 421 0.04 7.74 11.29
N PRO A 422 0.29 8.98 10.80
CA PRO A 422 1.63 9.50 10.61
C PRO A 422 2.46 9.45 11.90
N ILE A 423 3.66 8.88 11.82
CA ILE A 423 4.61 8.78 12.93
C ILE A 423 6.00 9.09 12.39
N ASP A 424 6.71 10.00 13.06
CA ASP A 424 8.13 10.28 12.81
C ASP A 424 8.88 10.12 14.13
N MET A 425 9.67 9.06 14.25
CA MET A 425 10.33 8.72 15.51
C MET A 425 11.30 9.79 15.98
N LYS A 426 12.00 10.48 15.05
CA LYS A 426 12.98 11.50 15.42
C LYS A 426 12.28 12.77 15.89
N ASN A 427 11.35 13.28 15.09
CA ASN A 427 10.64 14.52 15.36
C ASN A 427 9.69 14.40 16.57
N MET A 428 9.18 13.20 16.84
CA MET A 428 8.35 12.92 18.02
C MET A 428 9.16 12.40 19.22
N ASN A 429 10.50 12.41 19.18
CA ASN A 429 11.36 11.96 20.28
C ASN A 429 11.04 10.53 20.79
N ILE A 430 10.82 9.60 19.87
CA ILE A 430 10.53 8.18 20.15
C ILE A 430 11.82 7.38 20.16
N SER A 431 12.12 6.72 21.27
CA SER A 431 13.28 5.84 21.42
C SER A 431 12.97 4.40 20.98
N TYR A 432 11.79 3.90 21.33
CA TYR A 432 11.35 2.54 20.98
C TYR A 432 9.89 2.55 20.54
N LEU A 433 9.59 1.92 19.41
CA LEU A 433 8.23 1.78 18.87
C LEU A 433 7.91 0.30 18.66
N ALA A 434 6.84 -0.19 19.28
CA ALA A 434 6.34 -1.56 19.08
C ALA A 434 5.19 -1.59 18.06
N ALA A 435 5.20 -2.58 17.17
CA ALA A 435 4.12 -2.84 16.22
C ALA A 435 4.06 -4.32 15.80
N SER A 436 3.12 -4.65 14.88
CA SER A 436 2.93 -6.02 14.40
C SER A 436 2.46 -6.09 12.95
N ALA A 437 2.66 -7.23 12.31
CA ALA A 437 2.36 -7.46 10.90
C ALA A 437 0.86 -7.37 10.55
N ASN A 438 -0.04 -7.72 11.48
CA ASN A 438 -1.45 -8.01 11.19
C ASN A 438 -2.45 -6.92 11.57
N LYS A 439 -1.97 -5.68 11.66
CA LYS A 439 -2.77 -4.49 11.94
C LYS A 439 -2.87 -3.66 10.67
N ASN A 440 -2.51 -2.37 10.70
CA ASN A 440 -2.64 -1.50 9.54
C ASN A 440 -1.64 -1.80 8.41
N LEU A 441 -0.61 -2.62 8.68
CA LEU A 441 0.30 -3.12 7.65
C LEU A 441 -0.38 -4.16 6.75
N GLN A 442 -1.52 -4.73 7.18
CA GLN A 442 -2.35 -5.68 6.43
C GLN A 442 -1.69 -7.02 6.11
N GLY A 443 -0.67 -7.43 6.88
CA GLY A 443 -0.05 -8.75 6.81
C GLY A 443 -0.77 -9.82 7.65
N MET A 444 -0.17 -11.02 7.71
CA MET A 444 -0.65 -12.11 8.55
C MET A 444 -0.11 -12.03 9.99
N ALA A 445 -0.84 -12.60 10.94
CA ALA A 445 -0.41 -12.62 12.35
C ALA A 445 0.74 -13.61 12.54
N GLY A 446 1.66 -13.28 13.45
CA GLY A 446 2.79 -14.17 13.81
C GLY A 446 4.14 -13.45 13.89
N VAL A 447 4.25 -12.22 13.37
CA VAL A 447 5.43 -11.38 13.51
C VAL A 447 5.07 -10.06 14.19
N SER A 448 5.82 -9.74 15.23
CA SER A 448 5.85 -8.43 15.88
C SER A 448 7.25 -7.85 15.85
N PHE A 449 7.37 -6.54 15.96
CA PHE A 449 8.67 -5.90 15.85
C PHE A 449 8.77 -4.65 16.70
N VAL A 450 10.00 -4.33 17.06
CA VAL A 450 10.39 -3.08 17.72
C VAL A 450 11.26 -2.29 16.77
N ILE A 451 10.91 -1.04 16.47
CA ILE A 451 11.80 -0.11 15.81
C ILE A 451 12.45 0.72 16.90
N ALA A 452 13.77 0.64 17.01
CA ALA A 452 14.52 1.26 18.10
C ALA A 452 15.55 2.24 17.55
N ASN A 453 15.76 3.34 18.29
CA ASN A 453 16.95 4.17 18.10
C ASN A 453 18.19 3.31 18.38
N LYS A 454 19.15 3.30 17.46
CA LYS A 454 20.32 2.42 17.57
C LYS A 454 21.23 2.78 18.74
N GLU A 455 21.39 4.06 19.06
CA GLU A 455 22.22 4.50 20.18
C GLU A 455 21.60 4.05 21.50
N GLU A 456 20.30 4.28 21.67
CA GLU A 456 19.54 3.82 22.84
C GLU A 456 19.49 2.29 22.93
N LEU A 457 19.45 1.58 21.80
CA LEU A 457 19.50 0.12 21.82
C LEU A 457 20.90 -0.37 22.23
N MET A 458 21.96 0.24 21.73
CA MET A 458 23.33 -0.13 22.08
C MET A 458 23.67 0.14 23.55
N SER A 459 23.11 1.18 24.16
CA SER A 459 23.31 1.48 25.59
C SER A 459 22.79 0.36 26.50
N THR A 460 21.83 -0.46 26.03
CA THR A 460 21.26 -1.58 26.79
C THR A 460 22.15 -2.84 26.82
N GLN A 461 23.30 -2.86 26.14
CA GLN A 461 24.15 -4.04 26.00
C GLN A 461 24.56 -4.67 27.35
N SER A 462 24.83 -3.84 28.37
CA SER A 462 25.27 -4.29 29.69
C SER A 462 24.13 -4.68 30.63
N ILE A 463 22.88 -4.39 30.26
CA ILE A 463 21.72 -4.74 31.07
C ILE A 463 21.59 -6.26 31.09
N ARG A 464 21.48 -6.83 32.30
CA ARG A 464 21.30 -8.28 32.45
C ARG A 464 19.97 -8.72 31.81
N PRO A 465 19.98 -9.69 30.89
CA PRO A 465 18.73 -10.21 30.30
C PRO A 465 17.79 -10.78 31.36
N ARG A 466 16.52 -10.35 31.34
CA ARG A 466 15.45 -10.89 32.21
C ARG A 466 14.74 -12.09 31.62
N ASN A 467 14.83 -12.25 30.32
CA ASN A 467 14.33 -13.40 29.57
C ASN A 467 15.30 -13.72 28.43
N LEU A 468 15.09 -14.86 27.77
CA LEU A 468 15.94 -15.31 26.67
C LEU A 468 15.35 -14.91 25.31
N TYR A 469 14.11 -15.31 25.05
CA TYR A 469 13.47 -15.21 23.73
C TYR A 469 13.17 -13.76 23.31
N LEU A 470 12.66 -12.96 24.25
CA LEU A 470 12.24 -11.57 24.03
C LEU A 470 13.36 -10.54 24.28
N HIS A 471 14.57 -10.99 24.62
CA HIS A 471 15.66 -10.07 24.92
C HIS A 471 16.04 -9.23 23.70
N LEU A 472 15.76 -7.92 23.77
CA LEU A 472 15.78 -7.00 22.64
C LEU A 472 17.18 -6.81 22.06
N TYR A 473 18.15 -6.50 22.93
CA TYR A 473 19.54 -6.28 22.50
C TYR A 473 20.15 -7.51 21.84
N SER A 474 19.98 -8.71 22.44
CA SER A 474 20.55 -9.93 21.86
C SER A 474 19.93 -10.31 20.53
N GLN A 475 18.63 -10.06 20.34
CA GLN A 475 17.96 -10.28 19.05
C GLN A 475 18.53 -9.34 17.98
N PHE A 476 18.71 -8.07 18.33
CA PHE A 476 19.31 -7.06 17.46
C PHE A 476 20.78 -7.34 17.11
N ASP A 477 21.61 -7.64 18.10
CA ASP A 477 23.04 -7.91 17.89
C ASP A 477 23.24 -9.12 16.96
N HIS A 478 22.50 -10.21 17.22
CA HIS A 478 22.57 -11.38 16.36
C HIS A 478 22.15 -11.05 14.92
N PHE A 479 21.00 -10.40 14.74
CA PHE A 479 20.52 -10.02 13.41
C PHE A 479 21.47 -9.05 12.68
N SER A 480 22.08 -8.11 13.41
CA SER A 480 23.01 -7.15 12.82
C SER A 480 24.23 -7.83 12.22
N ARG A 481 24.75 -8.87 12.89
CA ARG A 481 25.93 -9.65 12.47
C ARG A 481 25.61 -10.72 11.42
N THR A 482 24.47 -11.39 11.51
CA THR A 482 24.17 -12.58 10.68
C THR A 482 23.09 -12.37 9.65
N LYS A 483 22.31 -11.29 9.76
CA LYS A 483 21.05 -11.07 9.02
C LYS A 483 19.99 -12.14 9.28
N GLN A 484 20.09 -12.85 10.40
CA GLN A 484 19.18 -13.92 10.80
C GLN A 484 18.56 -13.63 12.17
N MET A 485 17.35 -14.14 12.41
CA MET A 485 16.80 -14.19 13.77
C MET A 485 17.54 -15.25 14.61
N ARG A 486 17.60 -15.05 15.94
CA ARG A 486 18.29 -16.02 16.83
C ARG A 486 17.68 -17.41 16.77
N TYR A 487 16.35 -17.49 16.70
CA TYR A 487 15.58 -18.73 16.67
C TYR A 487 14.81 -18.86 15.35
N THR A 488 14.24 -20.03 15.10
CA THR A 488 13.43 -20.30 13.90
C THR A 488 12.30 -19.27 13.76
N PRO A 489 12.31 -18.46 12.69
CA PRO A 489 11.28 -17.48 12.44
C PRO A 489 10.07 -18.13 11.74
N PRO A 490 8.89 -17.47 11.74
CA PRO A 490 7.72 -17.96 11.01
C PRO A 490 7.89 -17.64 9.51
N VAL A 491 8.61 -18.51 8.80
CA VAL A 491 9.09 -18.30 7.41
C VAL A 491 7.99 -17.80 6.48
N GLN A 492 6.87 -18.51 6.41
CA GLN A 492 5.76 -18.19 5.50
C GLN A 492 5.09 -16.86 5.87
N ILE A 493 5.03 -16.52 7.17
CA ILE A 493 4.48 -15.25 7.64
C ILE A 493 5.40 -14.09 7.28
N LEU A 494 6.72 -14.29 7.26
CA LEU A 494 7.66 -13.27 6.79
C LEU A 494 7.55 -13.01 5.28
N TYR A 495 7.28 -14.02 4.46
CA TYR A 495 6.97 -13.80 3.03
C TYR A 495 5.66 -13.02 2.85
N ALA A 496 4.61 -13.36 3.60
CA ALA A 496 3.36 -12.59 3.60
C ALA A 496 3.56 -11.15 4.09
N LEU A 497 4.43 -10.94 5.08
CA LEU A 497 4.82 -9.62 5.57
C LEU A 497 5.58 -8.82 4.50
N LYS A 498 6.50 -9.45 3.78
CA LYS A 498 7.18 -8.82 2.63
C LYS A 498 6.17 -8.33 1.59
N GLN A 499 5.19 -9.17 1.24
CA GLN A 499 4.12 -8.78 0.31
C GLN A 499 3.27 -7.62 0.85
N ALA A 500 2.92 -7.64 2.13
CA ALA A 500 2.18 -6.57 2.78
C ALA A 500 2.96 -5.24 2.80
N ILE A 501 4.29 -5.29 2.98
CA ILE A 501 5.18 -4.11 2.87
C ILE A 501 5.17 -3.57 1.44
N ILE A 502 5.28 -4.43 0.43
CA ILE A 502 5.23 -4.04 -0.99
C ILE A 502 3.90 -3.33 -1.30
N GLU A 503 2.77 -3.90 -0.89
CA GLU A 503 1.45 -3.27 -1.04
C GLU A 503 1.32 -1.95 -0.27
N THR A 504 2.00 -1.83 0.86
CA THR A 504 2.06 -0.59 1.65
C THR A 504 2.89 0.49 0.95
N LYS A 505 4.01 0.13 0.31
CA LYS A 505 4.78 1.06 -0.53
C LYS A 505 3.98 1.50 -1.75
N TRP A 506 3.23 0.58 -2.38
CA TRP A 506 2.40 0.88 -3.54
C TRP A 506 1.25 1.83 -3.23
N GLU A 507 0.52 1.58 -2.15
CA GLU A 507 -0.55 2.48 -1.71
C GLU A 507 0.01 3.80 -1.16
N GLY A 508 1.09 3.74 -0.39
CA GLY A 508 1.65 4.86 0.35
C GLY A 508 0.93 5.09 1.70
N LEU A 509 1.70 5.44 2.74
CA LEU A 509 1.19 5.61 4.10
C LEU A 509 0.13 6.71 4.22
N ALA A 510 0.37 7.86 3.58
CA ALA A 510 -0.54 9.00 3.61
C ALA A 510 -1.87 8.68 2.90
N ALA A 511 -1.81 8.01 1.75
CA ALA A 511 -3.00 7.61 1.01
C ALA A 511 -3.79 6.53 1.77
N ARG A 512 -3.11 5.57 2.40
CA ARG A 512 -3.76 4.58 3.28
C ARG A 512 -4.51 5.24 4.43
N TYR A 513 -3.87 6.17 5.14
CA TYR A 513 -4.53 6.88 6.23
C TYR A 513 -5.73 7.69 5.75
N LYS A 514 -5.58 8.39 4.60
CA LYS A 514 -6.66 9.11 3.95
C LYS A 514 -7.83 8.16 3.63
N ARG A 515 -7.58 7.00 3.04
CA ARG A 515 -8.60 5.97 2.78
C ARG A 515 -9.31 5.55 4.06
N TYR A 516 -8.58 5.27 5.15
CA TYR A 516 -9.20 4.94 6.43
C TYR A 516 -10.05 6.10 6.98
N CYS A 517 -9.60 7.35 6.83
CA CYS A 517 -10.38 8.52 7.24
C CYS A 517 -11.68 8.66 6.43
N GLU A 518 -11.63 8.51 5.11
CA GLU A 518 -12.81 8.58 4.24
C GLU A 518 -13.83 7.47 4.56
N ILE A 519 -13.35 6.26 4.89
CA ILE A 519 -14.21 5.15 5.33
C ILE A 519 -14.80 5.44 6.71
N TRP A 520 -14.01 5.98 7.62
CA TRP A 520 -14.46 6.42 8.94
C TRP A 520 -15.52 7.53 8.84
N GLU A 521 -15.39 8.47 7.91
CA GLU A 521 -16.40 9.51 7.68
C GLU A 521 -17.74 8.92 7.24
N VAL A 522 -17.74 7.88 6.39
CA VAL A 522 -18.96 7.14 6.04
C VAL A 522 -19.60 6.53 7.28
N LEU A 523 -18.79 5.88 8.13
CA LEU A 523 -19.26 5.30 9.39
C LEU A 523 -19.88 6.37 10.30
N ILE A 524 -19.17 7.47 10.57
CA ILE A 524 -19.63 8.56 11.45
C ILE A 524 -20.94 9.18 10.93
N ASN A 525 -21.03 9.44 9.62
CA ASN A 525 -22.25 9.97 9.02
C ASN A 525 -23.41 8.98 9.17
N GLY A 526 -23.18 7.69 8.95
CA GLY A 526 -24.21 6.64 9.11
C GLY A 526 -24.72 6.52 10.54
N ILE A 527 -23.83 6.39 11.52
CA ILE A 527 -24.23 6.25 12.93
C ILE A 527 -24.91 7.52 13.47
N THR A 528 -24.49 8.71 13.00
CA THR A 528 -25.11 9.99 13.37
C THR A 528 -26.54 10.08 12.85
N ARG A 529 -26.81 9.65 11.61
CA ARG A 529 -28.18 9.58 11.06
C ARG A 529 -29.09 8.65 11.86
N LEU A 530 -28.52 7.59 12.44
CA LEU A 530 -29.22 6.64 13.30
C LEU A 530 -29.37 7.10 14.76
N GLY A 531 -28.88 8.30 15.11
CA GLY A 531 -28.91 8.81 16.49
C GLY A 531 -28.00 8.08 17.47
N LEU A 532 -27.06 7.27 16.97
CA LEU A 532 -26.02 6.63 17.77
C LEU A 532 -24.91 7.63 18.09
N ARG A 533 -24.18 7.40 19.18
CA ARG A 533 -23.12 8.30 19.66
C ARG A 533 -21.81 7.57 19.84
N THR A 534 -20.71 8.23 19.52
CA THR A 534 -19.36 7.75 19.83
C THR A 534 -19.05 7.95 21.31
N LEU A 535 -18.16 7.13 21.86
CA LEU A 535 -17.67 7.28 23.24
C LEU A 535 -16.64 8.42 23.35
N VAL A 536 -15.76 8.54 22.37
CA VAL A 536 -14.66 9.53 22.32
C VAL A 536 -15.07 10.69 21.41
N ASP A 537 -14.64 11.91 21.74
CA ASP A 537 -14.79 13.09 20.89
C ASP A 537 -14.06 12.91 19.55
N LEU A 538 -14.66 13.35 18.45
CA LEU A 538 -14.09 13.21 17.11
C LEU A 538 -12.75 13.96 16.97
N ALA A 539 -12.51 15.01 17.77
CA ALA A 539 -11.25 15.75 17.78
C ALA A 539 -10.07 14.91 18.31
N ASP A 540 -10.33 13.96 19.20
CA ASP A 540 -9.34 13.11 19.86
C ASP A 540 -9.30 11.68 19.29
N HIS A 541 -10.04 11.45 18.21
CA HIS A 541 -10.26 10.12 17.64
C HIS A 541 -9.20 9.73 16.59
N SER A 542 -8.72 8.47 16.64
CA SER A 542 -7.69 7.95 15.73
C SER A 542 -8.16 7.73 14.28
N LYS A 543 -9.47 7.63 14.08
CA LYS A 543 -10.13 7.26 12.80
C LYS A 543 -9.80 5.83 12.33
N ILE A 544 -9.28 5.00 13.24
CA ILE A 544 -8.92 3.59 12.99
C ILE A 544 -10.03 2.64 13.47
N ILE A 545 -10.57 2.92 14.67
CA ILE A 545 -11.63 2.14 15.31
C ILE A 545 -12.49 3.06 16.15
N THR A 546 -13.81 2.91 16.04
CA THR A 546 -14.80 3.73 16.73
C THR A 546 -15.53 2.91 17.77
N ALA A 547 -15.48 3.33 19.04
CA ALA A 547 -16.38 2.82 20.07
C ALA A 547 -17.71 3.58 20.03
N ILE A 548 -18.80 2.85 19.84
CA ILE A 548 -20.17 3.35 19.71
C ILE A 548 -20.92 2.90 20.96
N ILE A 549 -21.61 3.84 21.62
CA ILE A 549 -22.45 3.55 22.78
C ILE A 549 -23.62 2.68 22.33
N GLU A 550 -23.84 1.57 23.04
CA GLU A 550 -24.95 0.66 22.75
C GLU A 550 -26.29 1.39 22.89
N PRO A 551 -27.19 1.26 21.90
CA PRO A 551 -28.47 1.94 21.93
C PRO A 551 -29.33 1.42 23.08
N GLN A 552 -30.00 2.34 23.78
CA GLN A 552 -30.94 2.00 24.86
C GLN A 552 -32.32 1.68 24.27
N ILE A 553 -32.37 0.72 23.34
CA ILE A 553 -33.58 0.27 22.64
C ILE A 553 -33.95 -1.11 23.19
N ARG A 554 -35.24 -1.34 23.48
CA ARG A 554 -35.73 -2.64 23.92
C ARG A 554 -35.46 -3.69 22.82
N GLY A 555 -34.98 -4.87 23.20
CA GLY A 555 -34.65 -5.93 22.24
C GLY A 555 -33.24 -5.82 21.63
N TYR A 556 -32.46 -4.78 21.96
CA TYR A 556 -31.06 -4.73 21.56
C TYR A 556 -30.22 -5.77 22.33
N HIS A 557 -29.57 -6.67 21.57
CA HIS A 557 -28.54 -7.57 22.07
C HIS A 557 -27.35 -7.57 21.11
N PHE A 558 -26.12 -7.35 21.64
CA PHE A 558 -24.92 -7.32 20.81
C PHE A 558 -24.72 -8.63 20.03
N THR A 559 -24.98 -9.78 20.65
CA THR A 559 -24.82 -11.09 20.00
C THR A 559 -25.74 -11.25 18.79
N GLU A 560 -27.00 -10.85 18.89
CA GLU A 560 -27.95 -10.91 17.77
C GLU A 560 -27.56 -9.96 16.64
N MET A 561 -27.10 -8.76 16.99
CA MET A 561 -26.55 -7.80 16.02
C MET A 561 -25.32 -8.36 15.32
N HIS A 562 -24.41 -8.98 16.08
CA HIS A 562 -23.21 -9.61 15.54
C HIS A 562 -23.56 -10.70 14.53
N ASP A 563 -24.46 -11.61 14.89
CA ASP A 563 -24.85 -12.73 14.04
C ASP A 563 -25.55 -12.25 12.76
N TYR A 564 -26.41 -11.21 12.86
CA TYR A 564 -27.04 -10.55 11.72
C TYR A 564 -26.01 -10.07 10.68
N PHE A 565 -24.93 -9.43 11.13
CA PHE A 565 -23.85 -8.95 10.26
C PHE A 565 -22.95 -10.09 9.77
N PHE A 566 -22.67 -11.07 10.62
CA PHE A 566 -21.78 -12.19 10.29
C PHE A 566 -22.32 -13.04 9.15
N GLU A 567 -23.63 -13.34 9.17
CA GLU A 567 -24.34 -14.03 8.07
C GLU A 567 -24.26 -13.28 6.74
N ARG A 568 -24.06 -11.95 6.79
CA ARG A 568 -23.97 -11.03 5.63
C ARG A 568 -22.52 -10.66 5.28
N GLY A 569 -21.54 -11.36 5.88
CA GLY A 569 -20.12 -11.22 5.54
C GLY A 569 -19.38 -10.12 6.30
N PHE A 570 -19.96 -9.53 7.35
CA PHE A 570 -19.32 -8.51 8.19
C PHE A 570 -19.08 -9.03 9.62
N THR A 571 -17.88 -8.83 10.15
CA THR A 571 -17.54 -9.16 11.55
C THR A 571 -17.36 -7.88 12.35
N ILE A 572 -18.35 -7.55 13.20
CA ILE A 572 -18.26 -6.44 14.15
C ILE A 572 -17.56 -6.87 15.44
N TYR A 573 -17.22 -5.91 16.32
CA TYR A 573 -16.41 -6.19 17.50
C TYR A 573 -17.09 -5.72 18.80
N PRO A 574 -17.06 -6.51 19.89
CA PRO A 574 -17.70 -6.12 21.14
C PRO A 574 -16.95 -4.97 21.81
N GLY A 575 -17.58 -4.29 22.78
CA GLY A 575 -16.90 -3.40 23.72
C GLY A 575 -15.83 -4.13 24.53
N LYS A 576 -14.97 -3.37 25.23
CA LYS A 576 -13.83 -3.95 25.97
C LYS A 576 -13.88 -3.71 27.48
N PHE A 577 -14.56 -2.67 27.94
CA PHE A 577 -14.66 -2.34 29.36
C PHE A 577 -16.01 -2.73 29.94
N ALA A 578 -16.00 -3.49 31.03
CA ALA A 578 -17.18 -3.72 31.85
C ALA A 578 -17.68 -2.37 32.40
N GLY A 579 -18.98 -2.09 32.23
CA GLY A 579 -19.60 -0.83 32.65
C GLY A 579 -19.71 0.23 31.54
N LEU A 580 -19.02 0.05 30.41
CA LEU A 580 -19.22 0.83 29.20
C LEU A 580 -19.94 -0.02 28.15
N ASN A 581 -21.28 0.05 28.13
CA ASN A 581 -22.09 -0.62 27.13
C ASN A 581 -21.78 -0.02 25.76
N THR A 582 -20.86 -0.65 25.04
CA THR A 582 -20.32 -0.19 23.77
C THR A 582 -20.09 -1.38 22.85
N PHE A 583 -20.20 -1.13 21.55
CA PHE A 583 -19.62 -1.99 20.53
C PHE A 583 -18.62 -1.19 19.71
N ARG A 584 -17.79 -1.86 18.92
CA ARG A 584 -16.70 -1.23 18.18
C ARG A 584 -16.71 -1.62 16.72
N ILE A 585 -16.43 -0.65 15.88
CA ILE A 585 -16.30 -0.80 14.43
C ILE A 585 -14.97 -0.22 14.00
N ALA A 586 -14.08 -1.09 13.51
CA ALA A 586 -12.82 -0.73 12.89
C ALA A 586 -12.97 -0.62 11.37
N ASN A 587 -12.10 0.17 10.76
CA ASN A 587 -12.10 0.41 9.32
C ASN A 587 -10.68 0.31 8.75
N ILE A 588 -9.99 -0.79 9.08
CA ILE A 588 -8.61 -1.08 8.66
C ILE A 588 -8.54 -2.31 7.73
N GLY A 589 -7.37 -2.55 7.15
CA GLY A 589 -7.17 -3.64 6.19
C GLY A 589 -7.63 -3.26 4.79
N ALA A 590 -7.83 -4.27 3.94
CA ALA A 590 -8.28 -4.13 2.55
C ALA A 590 -9.78 -3.76 2.41
N ILE A 591 -10.34 -3.08 3.40
CA ILE A 591 -11.69 -2.50 3.37
C ILE A 591 -11.75 -1.29 2.43
N THR A 592 -12.89 -1.10 1.79
CA THR A 592 -13.19 0.01 0.89
C THR A 592 -14.32 0.87 1.42
N LYS A 593 -14.48 2.07 0.85
CA LYS A 593 -15.63 2.94 1.13
C LYS A 593 -16.96 2.25 0.87
N HIS A 594 -17.07 1.54 -0.25
CA HIS A 594 -18.28 0.81 -0.62
C HIS A 594 -18.65 -0.28 0.39
N ASP A 595 -17.66 -0.98 0.96
CA ASP A 595 -17.94 -1.97 2.02
C ASP A 595 -18.57 -1.33 3.25
N MET A 596 -18.10 -0.15 3.65
CA MET A 596 -18.65 0.58 4.79
C MET A 596 -20.02 1.17 4.48
N GLU A 597 -20.26 1.65 3.25
CA GLU A 597 -21.58 2.08 2.81
C GLU A 597 -22.59 0.92 2.89
N ASN A 598 -22.21 -0.27 2.42
CA ASN A 598 -23.03 -1.47 2.53
C ASN A 598 -23.26 -1.88 3.98
N PHE A 599 -22.24 -1.79 4.84
CA PHE A 599 -22.40 -2.01 6.29
C PHE A 599 -23.41 -1.04 6.90
N ILE A 600 -23.36 0.25 6.54
CA ILE A 600 -24.29 1.26 7.06
C ILE A 600 -25.73 0.97 6.62
N VAL A 601 -25.95 0.55 5.37
CA VAL A 601 -27.28 0.10 4.91
C VAL A 601 -27.80 -1.04 5.79
N LEU A 602 -26.97 -2.06 6.03
CA LEU A 602 -27.35 -3.18 6.90
C LEU A 602 -27.58 -2.77 8.35
N LEU A 603 -26.83 -1.79 8.86
CA LEU A 603 -27.03 -1.25 10.20
C LEU A 603 -28.35 -0.46 10.30
N GLU A 604 -28.69 0.33 9.28
CA GLU A 604 -29.97 1.03 9.20
C GLU A 604 -31.14 0.04 9.16
N GLU A 605 -31.02 -1.06 8.41
CA GLU A 605 -32.00 -2.15 8.39
C GLU A 605 -32.16 -2.83 9.76
N TYR A 606 -31.05 -3.18 10.42
CA TYR A 606 -31.06 -3.83 11.73
C TYR A 606 -31.72 -2.95 12.79
N ILE A 607 -31.30 -1.69 12.89
CA ILE A 607 -31.89 -0.72 13.82
C ILE A 607 -33.38 -0.48 13.51
N GLY A 608 -33.73 -0.39 12.22
CA GLY A 608 -35.12 -0.25 11.79
C GLY A 608 -36.01 -1.45 12.13
N LYS A 609 -35.46 -2.66 12.20
CA LYS A 609 -36.17 -3.88 12.64
C LYS A 609 -36.45 -3.84 14.14
N ILE A 610 -35.42 -3.62 14.96
CA ILE A 610 -35.55 -3.64 16.43
C ILE A 610 -36.42 -2.50 16.99
N VAL A 611 -36.56 -1.39 16.27
CA VAL A 611 -37.43 -0.27 16.69
C VAL A 611 -38.91 -0.56 16.43
N LYS A 612 -39.23 -1.48 15.50
CA LYS A 612 -40.61 -1.86 15.15
C LYS A 612 -41.17 -2.99 16.02
N GLU A 613 -40.29 -3.80 16.60
CA GLU A 613 -40.61 -4.89 17.54
C GLU A 613 -40.77 -4.35 18.97
#